data_AF-A0A3G1B2G6-F1
#
_entry.id   AF-A0A3G1B2G6-F1
#
_cell.length_a   1.000
_cell.length_b   1.000
_cell.length_c   1.000
_cell.angle_alpha   90.00
_cell.angle_beta   90.00
_cell.angle_gamma   90.00
#
_symmetry.space_group_name_H-M   'P 1'
#
loop_
_entity.id
_entity.type
_entity.pdbx_description
1 polymer ?
#
loop_
_entity_poly.entity_id
_entity_poly.type
_entity_poly.pdbx_seq_one_letter_code
_entity_poly.pdbx_strand_id
1 'polypeptide(L)'
;MRESTIMKIHYGTALGAVVLVAVHVLFRITMMNYEDSLAYENVLANYKYIPYAIMLELILVLLSVHGFNGLRVILLELKQGRSYEKAVSYGCIAGMIGLVAYGSRTILMASMGMT
;
A
#
# COMPACT_ATOMS: atom_id res chain seq x y z
N MET A 1 11.68 1.15 18.14
CA MET A 1 12.54 1.92 17.23
C MET A 1 12.54 3.38 17.65
N ARG A 2 13.63 4.12 17.37
CA ARG A 2 13.62 5.58 17.59
C ARG A 2 12.67 6.24 16.58
N GLU A 3 11.98 7.30 17.00
CA GLU A 3 11.05 8.04 16.13
C GLU A 3 11.72 8.52 14.84
N SER A 4 12.97 8.98 14.93
CA SER A 4 13.77 9.40 13.76
C SER A 4 13.98 8.28 12.73
N THR A 5 13.98 7.01 13.16
CA THR A 5 14.08 5.87 12.24
C THR A 5 12.74 5.63 11.55
N ILE A 6 11.64 5.73 12.29
CA ILE A 6 10.28 5.60 11.74
C ILE A 6 10.03 6.66 10.67
N MET A 7 10.44 7.91 10.93
CA MET A 7 10.30 9.00 9.97
C MET A 7 11.18 8.82 8.72
N LYS A 8 12.41 8.32 8.87
CA LYS A 8 13.24 7.96 7.70
C LYS A 8 12.58 6.89 6.83
N ILE A 9 11.97 5.88 7.45
CA ILE A 9 11.20 4.86 6.73
C ILE A 9 10.02 5.53 6.01
N HIS A 10 9.24 6.37 6.69
CA HIS A 10 8.10 7.07 6.11
C HIS A 10 8.47 7.91 4.87
N TYR A 11 9.61 8.62 4.89
CA TYR A 11 10.09 9.37 3.72
C TYR A 11 10.59 8.45 2.61
N GLY A 12 11.31 7.38 2.95
CA GLY A 12 11.76 6.39 1.97
C GLY A 12 10.59 5.68 1.27
N THR A 13 9.56 5.30 2.03
CA THR A 13 8.37 4.68 1.47
C THR A 13 7.53 5.66 0.65
N ALA A 14 7.49 6.95 1.01
CA ALA A 14 6.86 7.98 0.19
C ALA A 14 7.51 8.06 -1.21
N LEU A 15 8.85 8.15 -1.25
CA LEU A 15 9.58 8.27 -2.51
C LEU A 15 9.38 7.03 -3.39
N GLY A 16 9.48 5.84 -2.81
CA GLY A 16 9.21 4.59 -3.54
C GLY A 16 7.77 4.50 -4.04
N ALA A 17 6.80 4.89 -3.20
CA ALA A 17 5.39 4.87 -3.58
C ALA A 17 5.09 5.82 -4.74
N VAL A 18 5.64 7.05 -4.74
CA VAL A 18 5.46 8.00 -5.85
C VAL A 18 5.88 7.39 -7.18
N VAL A 19 7.06 6.76 -7.23
CA VAL A 19 7.57 6.14 -8.46
C VAL A 19 6.69 4.96 -8.89
N LEU A 20 6.43 4.01 -8.00
CA LEU A 20 5.69 2.79 -8.38
C LEU A 20 4.22 3.07 -8.68
N VAL A 21 3.57 3.99 -7.96
CA VAL A 21 2.20 4.40 -8.25
C VAL A 21 2.13 5.13 -9.60
N ALA A 22 3.12 5.97 -9.94
CA ALA A 22 3.18 6.57 -11.27
C ALA A 22 3.29 5.52 -12.38
N VAL A 23 4.17 4.52 -12.21
CA VAL A 23 4.28 3.39 -13.15
C VAL A 23 2.96 2.61 -13.24
N HIS A 24 2.31 2.34 -12.11
CA HIS A 24 1.00 1.69 -12.09
C HIS A 24 -0.03 2.49 -12.88
N VAL A 25 -0.17 3.80 -12.63
CA VAL A 25 -1.12 4.67 -13.34
C VAL A 25 -0.81 4.69 -14.85
N LEU A 26 0.46 4.85 -15.23
CA LEU A 26 0.87 4.82 -16.64
C LEU A 26 0.49 3.48 -17.27
N PHE A 27 0.80 2.36 -16.64
CA PHE A 27 0.43 1.04 -17.14
C PHE A 27 -1.08 0.92 -17.40
N ARG A 28 -1.91 1.47 -16.52
CA ARG A 28 -3.38 1.47 -16.64
C ARG A 28 -3.90 2.31 -17.81
N ILE A 29 -3.20 3.37 -18.20
CA ILE A 29 -3.68 4.31 -19.24
C ILE A 29 -2.97 4.17 -20.58
N THR A 30 -1.79 3.54 -20.64
CA THR A 30 -0.99 3.46 -21.88
C THR A 30 -0.98 2.10 -22.54
N MET A 31 -1.19 1.00 -21.81
CA MET A 31 -1.09 -0.35 -22.38
C MET A 31 -2.31 -0.78 -23.19
N MET A 32 -3.46 -0.16 -22.92
CA MET A 32 -4.72 -0.32 -23.62
C MET A 32 -5.60 0.91 -23.36
N ASN A 33 -6.78 0.98 -23.99
CA ASN A 33 -7.73 2.02 -23.62
C ASN A 33 -8.14 1.87 -22.14
N TYR A 34 -8.49 2.99 -21.51
CA TYR A 34 -8.72 3.02 -20.07
C TYR A 34 -9.89 2.14 -19.65
N GLU A 35 -10.96 2.06 -20.44
CA GLU A 35 -12.13 1.23 -20.15
C GLU A 35 -11.79 -0.26 -20.13
N ASP A 36 -11.06 -0.73 -21.14
CA ASP A 36 -10.57 -2.11 -21.22
C ASP A 36 -9.61 -2.42 -20.07
N SER A 37 -8.80 -1.45 -19.64
CA SER A 37 -7.90 -1.65 -18.49
C SER A 37 -8.67 -2.03 -17.22
N LEU A 38 -9.90 -1.51 -17.05
CA LEU A 38 -10.77 -1.73 -15.91
C LEU A 38 -11.61 -3.02 -16.02
N ALA A 39 -11.71 -3.60 -17.22
CA ALA A 39 -12.44 -4.84 -17.42
C ALA A 39 -11.86 -5.97 -16.54
N TYR A 40 -12.75 -6.74 -15.91
CA TYR A 40 -12.38 -7.76 -14.92
C TYR A 40 -11.31 -8.74 -15.45
N GLU A 41 -11.49 -9.27 -16.66
CA GLU A 41 -10.56 -10.22 -17.27
C GLU A 41 -9.18 -9.61 -17.51
N ASN A 42 -9.12 -8.35 -17.93
CA ASN A 42 -7.86 -7.65 -18.16
C ASN A 42 -7.17 -7.30 -16.82
N VAL A 43 -7.94 -6.93 -15.79
CA VAL A 43 -7.42 -6.77 -14.44
C VAL A 43 -6.84 -8.09 -13.95
N LEU A 44 -7.58 -9.20 -14.04
CA LEU A 44 -7.13 -10.52 -13.62
C LEU A 44 -5.89 -10.99 -14.40
N ALA A 45 -5.82 -10.72 -15.70
CA ALA A 45 -4.63 -10.97 -16.51
C ALA A 45 -3.39 -10.23 -15.97
N ASN A 46 -3.55 -8.98 -15.50
CA ASN A 46 -2.47 -8.23 -14.86
C ASN A 46 -2.04 -8.84 -13.53
N TYR A 47 -2.97 -9.38 -12.73
CA TYR A 47 -2.62 -10.11 -11.48
C TYR A 47 -1.89 -11.43 -11.75
N LYS A 48 -2.14 -12.09 -12.89
CA LYS A 48 -1.43 -13.30 -13.32
C LYS A 48 -0.04 -12.99 -13.90
N TYR A 49 0.19 -11.75 -14.33
CA TYR A 49 1.49 -11.31 -14.82
C TYR A 49 2.44 -11.01 -13.65
N ILE A 50 3.35 -11.95 -13.36
CA ILE A 50 4.23 -11.94 -12.17
C ILE A 50 4.94 -10.60 -11.92
N PRO A 51 5.59 -9.95 -12.91
CA PRO A 51 6.24 -8.66 -12.67
C PRO A 51 5.28 -7.58 -12.17
N TYR A 52 4.06 -7.55 -12.68
CA TYR A 52 3.04 -6.60 -12.26
C TYR A 52 2.46 -6.96 -10.89
N ALA A 53 2.25 -8.25 -10.60
CA ALA A 53 1.86 -8.70 -9.26
C ALA A 53 2.88 -8.31 -8.18
N ILE A 54 4.18 -8.46 -8.46
CA ILE A 54 5.26 -8.01 -7.56
C ILE A 54 5.18 -6.49 -7.37
N MET A 55 4.99 -5.73 -8.45
CA MET A 55 4.84 -4.27 -8.35
C MET A 55 3.64 -3.87 -7.48
N LEU A 56 2.48 -4.55 -7.63
CA LEU A 56 1.30 -4.32 -6.80
C LEU A 56 1.58 -4.60 -5.32
N GLU A 57 2.28 -5.69 -5.01
CA GLU A 57 2.68 -6.04 -3.64
C GLU A 57 3.61 -4.98 -3.04
N LEU A 58 4.58 -4.50 -3.81
CA LEU A 58 5.46 -3.42 -3.37
C LEU A 58 4.68 -2.12 -3.11
N ILE A 59 3.76 -1.75 -4.00
CA ILE A 59 2.88 -0.58 -3.80
C ILE A 59 2.06 -0.74 -2.52
N LEU A 60 1.45 -1.91 -2.31
CA LEU A 60 0.65 -2.21 -1.13
C LEU A 60 1.46 -2.01 0.16
N VAL A 61 2.66 -2.58 0.24
CA VAL A 61 3.52 -2.45 1.42
C VAL A 61 3.96 -1.00 1.62
N LEU A 62 4.44 -0.33 0.57
CA LEU A 62 4.93 1.04 0.66
C LEU A 62 3.83 2.02 1.10
N LEU A 63 2.65 1.95 0.48
CA LEU A 63 1.52 2.81 0.83
C LEU A 63 0.95 2.47 2.21
N SER A 64 0.93 1.20 2.61
CA SER A 64 0.49 0.83 3.96
C SER A 64 1.43 1.42 5.01
N VAL A 65 2.74 1.25 4.84
CA VAL A 65 3.73 1.80 5.78
C VAL A 65 3.69 3.33 5.79
N HIS A 66 3.70 3.96 4.61
CA HIS A 66 3.67 5.41 4.47
C HIS A 66 2.38 6.00 5.05
N GLY A 67 1.23 5.52 4.60
CA GLY A 67 -0.10 6.03 4.92
C GLY A 67 -0.46 5.87 6.39
N PHE A 68 -0.23 4.69 6.99
CA PHE A 68 -0.53 4.49 8.41
C PHE A 68 0.42 5.26 9.32
N ASN A 69 1.70 5.42 8.94
CA ASN A 69 2.58 6.28 9.73
C ASN A 69 2.19 7.77 9.59
N GLY A 70 1.82 8.23 8.39
CA GLY A 70 1.31 9.59 8.17
C GLY A 70 0.04 9.85 8.99
N LEU A 71 -0.90 8.90 8.98
CA LEU A 71 -2.11 8.96 9.81
C LEU A 71 -1.78 9.01 11.30
N ARG A 72 -0.83 8.18 11.77
CA ARG A 72 -0.34 8.25 13.15
C ARG A 72 0.15 9.66 13.48
N VAL A 73 1.01 10.25 12.66
CA VAL A 73 1.55 11.60 12.89
C VAL A 73 0.41 12.62 12.99
N ILE A 74 -0.51 12.65 12.02
CA ILE A 74 -1.65 13.58 12.01
C ILE A 74 -2.48 13.45 13.29
N LEU A 75 -2.83 12.22 13.69
CA LEU A 75 -3.66 11.98 14.87
C LEU A 75 -2.96 12.42 16.17
N LEU A 76 -1.66 12.18 16.29
CA LEU A 76 -0.87 12.59 17.46
C LEU A 76 -0.69 14.12 17.53
N GLU A 77 -0.71 14.82 16.40
CA GLU A 77 -0.73 16.29 16.35
C GLU A 77 -2.09 16.86 16.79
N LEU A 78 -3.20 16.19 16.44
CA LEU A 78 -4.55 16.62 16.83
C LEU A 78 -4.82 16.46 18.32
N LYS A 79 -4.24 15.42 18.95
CA LYS A 79 -4.41 15.16 20.38
C LYS A 79 -3.20 14.43 20.96
N GLN A 80 -2.74 14.92 22.11
CA GLN A 80 -1.63 14.32 22.86
C GLN A 80 -2.12 13.67 24.16
N GLY A 81 -1.34 12.74 24.69
CA GLY A 81 -1.62 12.07 25.97
C GLY A 81 -1.31 10.57 25.94
N ARG A 82 -0.67 10.09 27.01
CA ARG A 82 -0.09 8.73 27.09
C ARG A 82 -1.01 7.59 26.64
N SER A 83 -2.29 7.62 27.00
CA SER A 83 -3.24 6.56 26.60
C SER A 83 -3.61 6.66 25.12
N TYR A 84 -3.87 7.89 24.65
CA TYR A 84 -4.24 8.17 23.27
C TYR A 84 -3.09 7.85 22.30
N GLU A 85 -1.86 8.27 22.64
CA GLU A 85 -0.69 8.02 21.80
C GLU A 85 -0.41 6.53 21.61
N LYS A 86 -0.59 5.74 22.67
CA LYS A 86 -0.51 4.28 22.61
C LYS A 86 -1.60 3.70 21.71
N ALA A 87 -2.85 4.10 21.92
CA ALA A 87 -3.98 3.62 21.14
C ALA A 87 -3.81 3.91 19.65
N VAL A 88 -3.45 5.13 19.28
CA VAL A 88 -3.18 5.53 17.89
C VAL A 88 -2.03 4.73 17.30
N SER A 89 -0.91 4.61 18.04
CA SER A 89 0.27 3.91 17.53
C SER A 89 -0.02 2.42 17.28
N TYR A 90 -0.64 1.73 18.23
CA TYR A 90 -1.01 0.32 18.06
C TYR A 90 -2.09 0.14 17.00
N GLY A 91 -3.08 1.04 16.95
CA GLY A 91 -4.13 1.01 15.93
C GLY A 91 -3.57 1.15 14.51
N CYS A 92 -2.64 2.08 14.29
CA CYS A 92 -1.99 2.25 12.99
C CYS A 92 -1.12 1.05 12.59
N ILE A 93 -0.41 0.45 13.56
CA ILE A 93 0.37 -0.78 13.31
C ILE A 93 -0.55 -1.95 12.96
N ALA A 94 -1.63 -2.16 13.72
CA ALA A 94 -2.59 -3.23 13.46
C ALA A 94 -3.30 -3.04 12.11
N GLY A 95 -3.70 -1.81 11.78
CA GLY A 95 -4.30 -1.46 10.49
C GLY A 95 -3.34 -1.70 9.33
N MET A 96 -2.07 -1.33 9.48
CA MET A 96 -1.03 -1.61 8.49
C MET A 96 -0.86 -3.10 8.24
N ILE A 97 -0.73 -3.91 9.29
CA ILE A 97 -0.61 -5.36 9.18
C ILE A 97 -1.86 -5.97 8.53
N GLY A 98 -3.05 -5.54 8.96
CA GLY A 98 -4.31 -6.04 8.42
C GLY A 98 -4.47 -5.74 6.93
N LEU A 99 -4.14 -4.51 6.51
CA LEU A 99 -4.21 -4.11 5.10
C LEU A 99 -3.22 -4.88 4.25
N VAL A 100 -1.96 -5.02 4.70
CA VAL A 100 -0.95 -5.82 3.99
C VAL A 100 -1.42 -7.27 3.90
N ALA A 101 -1.78 -7.92 5.01
CA ALA A 101 -2.19 -9.33 5.00
C ALA A 101 -3.39 -9.60 4.06
N TYR A 102 -4.41 -8.74 4.11
CA TYR A 102 -5.59 -8.89 3.26
C TYR A 102 -5.29 -8.60 1.78
N GLY A 103 -4.51 -7.54 1.50
CA GLY A 103 -4.10 -7.18 0.15
C GLY A 103 -3.19 -8.24 -0.48
N SER A 104 -2.17 -8.72 0.24
CA SER A 104 -1.27 -9.77 -0.22
C SER A 104 -2.04 -11.07 -0.48
N ARG A 105 -2.99 -11.45 0.40
CA ARG A 105 -3.88 -12.60 0.15
C ARG A 105 -4.65 -12.43 -1.17
N THR A 106 -5.18 -11.23 -1.42
CA THR A 106 -5.94 -10.93 -2.64
C THR A 106 -5.06 -11.04 -3.89
N ILE A 107 -3.86 -10.42 -3.87
CA ILE A 107 -2.89 -10.49 -4.97
C ILE A 107 -2.50 -11.96 -5.25
N LEU A 108 -2.17 -12.72 -4.20
CA LEU A 108 -1.78 -14.11 -4.31
C LEU A 108 -2.92 -14.98 -4.87
N MET A 109 -4.14 -14.84 -4.36
CA MET A 109 -5.29 -15.60 -4.86
C MET A 109 -5.56 -15.34 -6.34
N ALA A 110 -5.56 -14.06 -6.75
CA ALA A 110 -5.78 -13.68 -8.14
C ALA A 110 -4.66 -14.18 -9.06
N SER A 111 -3.40 -14.07 -8.61
CA SER A 111 -2.22 -14.54 -9.37
C SER A 111 -2.21 -16.05 -9.59
N MET A 112 -2.74 -16.82 -8.63
CA MET A 112 -2.84 -18.29 -8.70
C MET A 112 -4.15 -18.79 -9.34
N GLY A 113 -5.06 -17.89 -9.73
CA GLY A 113 -6.34 -18.27 -10.32
C GLY A 113 -7.33 -18.92 -9.35
N MET A 114 -7.25 -18.58 -8.06
CA MET A 114 -8.14 -19.10 -7.00
C MET A 114 -9.31 -18.14 -6.70
N THR A 115 -9.73 -17.36 -7.69
CA THR A 115 -10.75 -16.30 -7.61
C THR A 115 -11.83 -16.51 -8.65
#